data_AF-Q8LD50-F1
#
_entry.id   AF-Q8LD50-F1
#
_cell.length_a   1.000
_cell.length_b   1.000
_cell.length_c   1.000
_cell.angle_alpha   90.00
_cell.angle_beta   90.00
_cell.angle_gamma   90.00
#
_symmetry.space_group_name_H-M   'P 1'
#
loop_
_entity.id
_entity.type
_entity.pdbx_description
1 polymer ?
#
loop_
_entity_poly.entity_id
_entity_poly.type
_entity_poly.pdbx_seq_one_letter_code
_entity_poly.pdbx_strand_id
1 'polypeptide(L)' 'KGHVHIIDSSWHMLGLGYQSKTNIENVKKAAVIHYNGQSKPWLEIGFEHLRPFWTKYVNYSNDFIKNCHILE' A
#
# COMPACT_ATOMS: atom_id res chain seq x y z
N LYS A 1 26.19 22.09 -3.95
CA LYS A 1 26.09 20.81 -3.19
C LYS A 1 24.65 20.65 -2.73
N GLY A 2 23.99 19.55 -3.13
CA GLY A 2 22.73 18.99 -2.60
C GLY A 2 21.49 19.88 -2.51
N HIS A 3 20.58 19.82 -3.49
CA HIS A 3 19.23 20.40 -3.42
C HIS A 3 18.18 19.43 -2.83
N VAL A 4 18.62 18.35 -2.18
CA VAL A 4 17.74 17.29 -1.65
C VAL A 4 17.72 17.38 -0.13
N HIS A 5 16.53 17.50 0.42
CA HIS A 5 16.28 17.57 1.87
C HIS A 5 15.53 16.32 2.32
N ILE A 6 15.97 15.72 3.42
CA ILE A 6 15.34 14.54 4.00
C ILE A 6 14.03 14.96 4.67
N ILE A 7 12.98 14.16 4.49
CA ILE A 7 11.71 14.28 5.22
C ILE A 7 11.70 13.29 6.38
N ASP A 8 10.91 13.60 7.42
CA ASP A 8 10.70 12.67 8.52
C ASP A 8 10.08 11.36 8.01
N SER A 9 10.63 10.22 8.44
CA SER A 9 10.24 8.89 7.93
C SER A 9 8.80 8.51 8.25
N SER A 10 8.16 9.16 9.23
CA SER A 10 6.73 8.97 9.52
C SER A 10 5.82 9.44 8.38
N TRP A 11 6.28 10.35 7.52
CA TRP A 11 5.51 10.82 6.37
C TRP A 11 5.37 9.74 5.29
N HIS A 12 6.37 8.88 5.13
CA HIS A 12 6.41 7.88 4.06
C HIS A 12 6.75 6.50 4.62
N MET A 13 5.72 5.65 4.71
CA MET A 13 5.86 4.29 5.18
C MET A 13 6.04 3.32 4.02
N LEU A 14 7.16 2.61 4.02
CA LEU A 14 7.49 1.56 3.06
C LEU A 14 7.59 0.19 3.76
N GLY A 15 7.74 -0.88 2.97
CA GLY A 15 7.91 -2.26 3.43
C GLY A 15 6.65 -3.13 3.31
N LEU A 16 5.54 -2.55 2.83
CA LEU A 16 4.21 -3.15 2.96
C LEU A 16 3.94 -4.41 2.12
N GLY A 17 4.83 -4.77 1.20
CA GLY A 17 4.80 -6.04 0.46
C GLY A 17 5.96 -6.99 0.79
N TYR A 18 6.70 -6.73 1.88
CA TYR A 18 7.75 -7.62 2.41
C TYR A 18 7.43 -8.13 3.82
N GLN A 19 6.77 -7.31 4.65
CA GLN A 19 6.63 -7.58 6.09
C GLN A 19 5.19 -7.93 6.47
N SER A 20 4.98 -9.14 6.98
CA SER A 20 3.67 -9.59 7.45
C SER A 20 3.23 -8.97 8.78
N LYS A 21 4.17 -8.47 9.59
CA LYS A 21 3.91 -7.83 10.89
C LYS A 21 4.07 -6.31 10.78
N THR A 22 3.10 -5.67 10.16
CA THR A 22 3.06 -4.21 10.05
C THR A 22 2.21 -3.60 11.16
N ASN A 23 2.69 -2.51 11.79
CA ASN A 23 1.88 -1.76 12.74
C ASN A 23 0.83 -0.92 11.99
N ILE A 24 -0.42 -1.36 12.04
CA ILE A 24 -1.57 -0.72 11.38
C ILE A 24 -1.78 0.74 11.82
N GLU A 25 -1.50 1.08 13.07
CA GLU A 25 -1.66 2.46 13.55
C GLU A 25 -0.65 3.41 12.91
N ASN A 26 0.55 2.91 12.57
CA ASN A 26 1.52 3.69 11.81
C ASN A 26 1.07 3.86 10.36
N VAL A 27 0.51 2.81 9.73
CA VAL A 27 -0.03 2.87 8.36
C VAL A 27 -1.14 3.91 8.24
N LYS A 28 -2.05 3.97 9.22
CA LYS A 28 -3.14 4.96 9.27
C LYS A 28 -2.66 6.40 9.42
N LYS A 29 -1.54 6.62 10.13
CA LYS A 29 -0.97 7.95 10.41
C LYS A 29 -0.03 8.46 9.32
N ALA A 30 0.53 7.56 8.51
CA ALA A 30 1.42 7.93 7.43
C ALA A 30 0.69 8.76 6.36
N ALA A 31 1.36 9.79 5.84
CA ALA A 31 0.81 10.59 4.75
C ALA A 31 0.84 9.81 3.41
N VAL A 32 1.90 9.02 3.21
CA VAL A 32 2.08 8.16 2.04
C VAL A 32 2.46 6.76 2.50
N ILE A 33 1.76 5.76 1.97
CA ILE A 33 2.12 4.35 2.14
C ILE A 33 2.58 3.78 0.80
N HIS A 34 3.64 2.99 0.82
CA HIS A 34 4.23 2.40 -0.37
C HIS A 34 4.25 0.87 -0.23
N TYR A 35 3.38 0.22 -1.02
CA TYR A 35 3.45 -1.21 -1.27
C TYR A 35 4.64 -1.53 -2.19
N ASN A 36 5.84 -1.59 -1.64
CA ASN A 36 7.02 -2.16 -2.29
C ASN A 36 7.13 -3.67 -1.98
N GLY A 37 7.82 -4.44 -2.82
CA GLY A 37 7.91 -5.89 -2.67
C GLY A 37 6.82 -6.68 -3.40
N GLN A 38 6.79 -7.99 -3.17
CA GLN A 38 6.02 -8.95 -3.96
C GLN A 38 4.57 -9.11 -3.48
N SER A 39 4.32 -9.01 -2.17
CA SER A 39 3.00 -9.16 -1.57
C SER A 39 2.16 -7.89 -1.76
N LYS A 40 1.89 -7.52 -3.01
CA LYS A 40 1.02 -6.39 -3.36
C LYS A 40 -0.43 -6.68 -2.91
N PRO A 41 -1.20 -5.65 -2.51
CA PRO A 41 -2.54 -5.85 -1.96
C PRO A 41 -3.55 -6.36 -3.01
N TRP A 42 -3.28 -6.14 -4.30
CA TRP A 42 -4.10 -6.64 -5.42
C TRP A 42 -3.77 -8.08 -5.85
N LEU A 43 -2.84 -8.77 -5.16
CA LEU A 43 -2.47 -10.16 -5.44
C LEU A 43 -2.93 -11.06 -4.30
N GLU A 44 -3.15 -12.35 -4.59
CA GLU A 44 -3.48 -13.37 -3.60
C GLU A 44 -2.46 -13.46 -2.46
N ILE A 45 -1.18 -13.28 -2.78
CA ILE A 45 -0.07 -13.29 -1.82
C ILE A 45 0.03 -12.01 -0.96
N GLY A 46 -0.86 -11.04 -1.18
CA GLY A 46 -0.94 -9.79 -0.43
C GLY A 46 -1.45 -10.00 1.00
N PHE A 47 -0.92 -9.23 1.95
CA PHE A 47 -1.32 -9.32 3.36
C PHE A 47 -2.73 -8.75 3.57
N GLU A 48 -3.65 -9.57 4.06
CA GLU A 48 -5.08 -9.22 4.21
C GLU A 48 -5.30 -7.93 5.01
N HIS A 49 -4.63 -7.77 6.15
CA HIS A 49 -4.74 -6.59 7.01
C HIS A 49 -4.30 -5.28 6.34
N LEU A 50 -3.56 -5.34 5.23
CA LEU A 50 -3.12 -4.17 4.47
C LEU A 50 -3.97 -3.92 3.21
N ARG A 51 -4.81 -4.86 2.76
CA ARG A 51 -5.65 -4.67 1.55
C ARG A 51 -6.60 -3.48 1.64
N PRO A 52 -7.32 -3.26 2.75
CA PRO A 52 -8.32 -2.18 2.85
C PRO A 52 -7.78 -0.77 2.61
N PHE A 53 -6.47 -0.55 2.82
CA PHE A 53 -5.85 0.75 2.58
C PHE A 53 -5.71 1.09 1.09
N TRP A 54 -5.69 0.07 0.23
CA TRP A 54 -5.63 0.23 -1.23
C TRP A 54 -7.00 -0.01 -1.88
N THR A 55 -7.73 -1.06 -1.49
CA THR A 55 -9.01 -1.45 -2.13
C THR A 55 -10.08 -0.37 -2.02
N LYS A 56 -10.08 0.44 -0.95
CA LYS A 56 -10.99 1.59 -0.80
C LYS A 56 -10.88 2.65 -1.90
N TYR A 57 -9.80 2.67 -2.67
CA TYR A 57 -9.58 3.63 -3.76
C TYR A 57 -9.72 2.99 -5.14
N VAL A 58 -9.98 1.69 -5.21
CA VAL A 58 -10.15 0.99 -6.48
C VAL A 58 -11.51 1.34 -7.07
N ASN A 59 -11.51 1.79 -8.32
CA ASN A 59 -12.76 2.02 -9.05
C ASN A 59 -13.28 0.71 -9.65
N TYR A 60 -14.04 -0.06 -8.87
CA TYR A 60 -14.66 -1.30 -9.32
C TYR A 60 -15.75 -1.11 -10.40
N SER A 61 -16.19 0.13 -10.67
CA SER A 61 -17.09 0.40 -11.79
C SER A 61 -16.39 0.44 -13.15
N ASN A 62 -15.07 0.64 -13.16
CA ASN A 62 -14.26 0.70 -14.38
C ASN A 62 -14.15 -0.69 -15.04
N ASP A 63 -14.49 -0.78 -16.32
CA ASP A 63 -14.57 -2.07 -17.02
C ASP A 63 -13.21 -2.75 -17.21
N PHE A 64 -12.12 -1.98 -17.34
CA PHE A 64 -10.77 -2.56 -17.37
C PHE A 64 -10.42 -3.16 -16.01
N ILE A 65 -10.70 -2.44 -14.92
CA ILE A 65 -10.40 -2.87 -13.55
C ILE A 65 -11.19 -4.12 -13.16
N LYS A 66 -12.46 -4.24 -13.57
CA LYS A 66 -13.27 -5.45 -13.33
C LYS A 66 -12.63 -6.73 -13.89
N ASN A 67 -11.89 -6.61 -15.00
CA ASN A 67 -11.20 -7.75 -15.64
C ASN A 67 -9.85 -8.08 -14.99
N CYS A 68 -9.38 -7.30 -14.00
CA CYS A 68 -8.09 -7.52 -13.35
C CYS A 68 -8.15 -8.53 -12.18
N HIS A 69 -9.33 -9.08 -11.84
CA HIS A 69 -9.51 -10.03 -10.74
C HIS A 69 -8.91 -9.57 -9.40
N ILE A 70 -9.05 -8.28 -9.11
CA ILE A 70 -8.56 -7.67 -7.87
C ILE A 70 -9.38 -8.21 -6.68
N LEU A 71 -8.67 -8.67 -5.65
CA LEU A 71 -9.27 -9.11 -4.40
C LEU A 71 -9.78 -7.92 -3.59
N GLU A 72 -11.01 -8.00 -3.10
CA GLU A 72 -11.62 -7.04 -2.16
C GLU A 72 -11.17 -7.29 -0.72
#